data_AF-A0A942YDP5-F1
#
_entry.id   AF-A0A942YDP5-F1
#
_cell.length_a   1.000
_cell.length_b   1.000
_cell.length_c   1.000
_cell.angle_alpha   90.00
_cell.angle_beta   90.00
_cell.angle_gamma   90.00
#
_symmetry.space_group_name_H-M   'P 1'
#
loop_
_entity.id
_entity.type
_entity.pdbx_description
1 polymer ?
#
loop_
_entity_poly.entity_id
_entity_poly.type
_entity_poly.pdbx_seq_one_letter_code
_entity_poly.pdbx_strand_id
1 'polypeptide(L)'
;MKKLSCRYCGNKEFYVLSVNETLCKCGMRLKKFSDYHTERDAKWEQLFRKEQKRKAELISKISLLTREIDSCLDNRDESRFQELTEELKICWRALHIGRNHSEKV
;
A
#
# COMPACT_ATOMS: atom_id res chain seq x y z
N MET A 1 -13.98 -23.91 1.42
CA MET A 1 -12.68 -24.05 2.13
C MET A 1 -11.81 -22.85 1.76
N LYS A 2 -11.29 -22.09 2.73
CA LYS A 2 -10.38 -20.95 2.44
C LYS A 2 -9.05 -21.50 1.91
N LYS A 3 -8.52 -20.98 0.81
CA LYS A 3 -7.21 -21.44 0.31
C LYS A 3 -6.12 -20.88 1.23
N LEU A 4 -5.32 -21.77 1.80
CA LEU A 4 -4.13 -21.45 2.59
C LEU A 4 -2.92 -21.51 1.66
N SER A 5 -1.96 -20.62 1.86
CA SER A 5 -0.62 -20.71 1.26
C SER A 5 0.44 -20.63 2.34
N CYS A 6 1.58 -21.30 2.15
CA CYS A 6 2.72 -21.23 3.04
C CYS A 6 3.21 -19.77 3.12
N ARG A 7 3.41 -19.25 4.34
CA ARG A 7 3.93 -17.90 4.55
C ARG A 7 5.37 -17.71 4.05
N TYR A 8 6.14 -18.79 4.07
CA TYR A 8 7.57 -18.75 3.73
C TYR A 8 7.84 -18.80 2.22
N CYS A 9 7.00 -19.47 1.43
CA CYS A 9 7.26 -19.70 0.00
C CYS A 9 6.03 -19.51 -0.93
N GLY A 10 4.85 -19.23 -0.38
CA GLY A 10 3.63 -19.03 -1.15
C GLY A 10 2.98 -20.30 -1.73
N ASN A 11 3.57 -21.49 -1.53
CA ASN A 11 3.00 -22.75 -2.02
C ASN A 11 1.64 -23.07 -1.38
N LYS A 12 0.75 -23.67 -2.17
CA LYS A 12 -0.59 -24.10 -1.76
C LYS A 12 -0.71 -25.61 -1.56
N GLU A 13 0.36 -26.35 -1.86
CA GLU A 13 0.46 -27.79 -1.71
C GLU A 13 1.10 -28.12 -0.35
N PHE A 14 0.40 -28.93 0.45
CA PHE A 14 0.82 -29.34 1.78
C PHE A 14 0.66 -30.85 1.95
N TYR A 15 1.63 -31.49 2.61
CA TYR A 15 1.56 -32.87 3.04
C TYR A 15 1.24 -32.93 4.53
N VAL A 16 0.18 -33.64 4.93
CA VAL A 16 -0.15 -33.78 6.36
C VAL A 16 0.79 -34.82 6.97
N LEU A 17 1.56 -34.44 7.99
CA LEU A 17 2.46 -35.35 8.69
C LEU A 17 1.82 -35.92 9.96
N SER A 18 1.17 -35.06 10.76
CA SER A 18 0.49 -35.45 12.00
C SER A 18 -0.64 -34.46 12.33
N VAL A 19 -1.37 -34.71 13.42
CA VAL A 19 -2.40 -33.77 13.90
C VAL A 19 -1.71 -32.45 14.25
N ASN A 20 -2.13 -31.36 13.57
CA ASN A 20 -1.55 -30.01 13.65
C ASN A 20 -0.14 -29.84 13.05
N GLU A 21 0.37 -30.78 12.24
CA GLU A 21 1.64 -30.60 11.54
C GLU A 21 1.49 -30.91 10.04
N THR A 22 1.85 -29.93 9.21
CA THR A 22 1.92 -30.11 7.76
C THR A 22 3.30 -29.73 7.25
N LEU A 23 3.75 -30.44 6.21
CA LEU A 23 4.97 -30.14 5.49
C LEU A 23 4.61 -29.39 4.20
N CYS A 24 5.17 -28.20 4.04
CA CYS A 24 5.12 -27.51 2.77
C CYS A 24 6.15 -28.12 1.80
N LYS A 25 5.89 -28.06 0.49
CA LYS A 25 6.83 -28.46 -0.57
C LYS A 25 8.20 -27.77 -0.48
N CYS A 26 8.31 -26.61 0.17
CA CYS A 26 9.60 -25.97 0.43
C CYS A 26 10.42 -26.62 1.57
N GLY A 27 9.92 -27.70 2.18
CA GLY A 27 10.56 -28.39 3.31
C GLY A 27 10.22 -27.81 4.68
N MET A 28 9.46 -26.70 4.76
CA MET A 28 9.06 -26.10 6.03
C MET A 28 7.92 -26.87 6.69
N ARG A 29 8.08 -27.11 7.99
CA ARG A 29 7.02 -27.68 8.84
C ARG A 29 6.16 -26.56 9.41
N LEU A 30 4.88 -26.57 9.05
CA LEU A 30 3.89 -25.59 9.44
C LEU A 30 3.05 -26.20 10.57
N LYS A 31 3.07 -25.57 11.74
CA LYS A 31 2.42 -26.06 12.96
C LYS A 31 1.38 -25.09 13.52
N LYS A 32 1.51 -23.82 13.19
CA LYS A 32 0.65 -22.73 13.68
C LYS A 32 -0.11 -22.13 12.52
N PHE A 33 -1.31 -21.59 12.79
CA PHE A 33 -2.07 -20.84 11.77
C PHE A 33 -1.28 -19.65 11.21
N SER A 34 -0.37 -19.06 11.98
CA SER A 34 0.52 -17.97 11.55
C SER A 34 1.57 -18.37 10.50
N ASP A 35 1.77 -19.67 10.28
CA ASP A 35 2.67 -20.22 9.26
C ASP A 35 2.04 -20.20 7.86
N TYR A 36 0.76 -19.81 7.77
CA TYR A 36 0.01 -19.69 6.53
C TYR A 36 -0.38 -18.24 6.26
N HIS A 37 -0.36 -17.87 4.99
CA HIS A 37 -1.16 -16.74 4.49
C HIS A 37 -2.56 -17.24 4.16
N THR A 38 -3.57 -16.43 4.53
CA THR A 38 -4.92 -16.60 4.03
C THR A 38 -5.16 -15.74 2.78
N GLU A 39 -6.10 -16.12 1.92
CA GLU A 39 -6.51 -15.28 0.78
C GLU A 39 -6.92 -13.85 1.20
N ARG A 40 -7.44 -13.69 2.42
CA ARG A 40 -7.77 -12.39 2.99
C ARG A 40 -6.50 -11.55 3.18
N ASP A 41 -5.43 -12.12 3.72
CA ASP A 41 -4.17 -11.41 3.97
C ASP A 41 -3.49 -10.98 2.67
N ALA A 42 -3.46 -11.87 1.67
CA ALA A 42 -2.90 -11.56 0.35
C ALA A 42 -3.65 -10.41 -0.34
N LYS A 43 -4.99 -10.39 -0.25
CA LYS A 43 -5.80 -9.30 -0.79
C LYS A 43 -5.55 -7.98 -0.06
N TRP A 44 -5.45 -8.01 1.27
CA TRP A 44 -5.12 -6.82 2.06
C TRP A 44 -3.73 -6.28 1.73
N GLU A 45 -2.72 -7.14 1.60
CA GLU A 45 -1.37 -6.71 1.25
C GLU A 45 -1.32 -6.06 -0.13
N GLN A 46 -2.04 -6.61 -1.12
CA GLN A 46 -2.15 -6.00 -2.44
C GLN A 46 -2.84 -4.63 -2.39
N LEU A 47 -3.94 -4.51 -1.65
CA LEU A 47 -4.65 -3.24 -1.48
C LEU A 47 -3.77 -2.21 -0.78
N PHE A 48 -3.07 -2.61 0.27
CA PHE A 48 -2.14 -1.76 1.01
C PHE A 48 -0.99 -1.29 0.14
N ARG A 49 -0.36 -2.18 -0.65
CA ARG A 49 0.69 -1.78 -1.61
C ARG A 49 0.16 -0.81 -2.66
N LYS A 50 -1.05 -1.02 -3.18
CA LYS A 50 -1.68 -0.11 -4.14
C LYS A 50 -1.94 1.27 -3.53
N GLU A 51 -2.39 1.31 -2.27
CA GLU A 51 -2.58 2.55 -1.53
C GLU A 51 -1.25 3.27 -1.29
N GLN A 52 -0.20 2.56 -0.88
CA GLN A 52 1.14 3.11 -0.69
C GLN A 52 1.71 3.69 -1.99
N LYS A 53 1.56 2.97 -3.11
CA LYS A 53 1.97 3.46 -4.43
C LYS A 53 1.24 4.75 -4.79
N ARG A 54 -0.08 4.79 -4.62
CA ARG A 54 -0.90 6.00 -4.86
C ARG A 54 -0.45 7.18 -3.97
N LYS A 55 -0.13 6.93 -2.70
CA LYS A 55 0.38 7.97 -1.78
C LYS A 55 1.75 8.48 -2.23
N ALA A 56 2.66 7.59 -2.62
CA ALA A 56 3.98 7.97 -3.12
C ALA A 56 3.90 8.80 -4.41
N GLU A 57 2.99 8.46 -5.33
CA GLU A 57 2.71 9.23 -6.54
C GLU A 57 2.18 10.63 -6.20
N LEU A 58 1.23 10.73 -5.25
CA LEU A 58 0.70 12.02 -4.79
C LEU A 58 1.78 12.89 -4.12
N ILE A 59 2.63 12.31 -3.26
CA ILE A 59 3.73 13.02 -2.61
C ILE A 59 4.74 13.53 -3.63
N SER A 60 5.07 12.69 -4.62
CA SER A 60 5.96 13.08 -5.73
C SER A 60 5.37 14.26 -6.50
N LYS A 61 4.07 14.20 -6.82
CA LYS A 61 3.37 15.29 -7.51
C LYS A 61 3.36 16.59 -6.68
N ILE A 62 3.05 16.51 -5.39
CA ILE A 62 3.10 17.65 -4.47
C ILE A 62 4.49 18.29 -4.48
N SER A 63 5.54 17.47 -4.41
CA SER A 63 6.93 17.95 -4.39
C SER A 63 7.31 18.68 -5.69
N LEU A 64 6.82 18.20 -6.84
CA LEU A 64 7.02 18.86 -8.13
C LEU A 64 6.27 20.19 -8.21
N LEU A 65 4.99 20.20 -7.82
CA LEU A 65 4.17 21.41 -7.82
C LEU A 65 4.78 22.50 -6.93
N THR A 66 5.28 22.16 -5.74
CA THR A 66 5.95 23.13 -4.86
C THR A 66 7.16 23.76 -5.54
N ARG A 67 8.00 22.98 -6.22
CA ARG A 67 9.17 23.51 -6.95
C ARG A 67 8.77 24.41 -8.12
N GLU A 68 7.71 24.04 -8.85
CA GLU A 68 7.22 24.89 -9.95
C GLU A 68 6.62 26.20 -9.42
N ILE A 69 5.91 26.15 -8.29
CA ILE A 69 5.38 27.35 -7.62
C ILE A 69 6.52 28.28 -7.19
N ASP A 70 7.60 27.74 -6.61
CA ASP A 70 8.79 28.53 -6.27
C ASP A 70 9.38 29.23 -7.51
N SER A 71 9.46 28.51 -8.64
CA SER A 71 9.90 29.08 -9.92
C SER A 71 8.95 30.16 -10.46
N CYS A 72 7.63 30.03 -10.26
CA CYS A 72 6.67 31.08 -10.63
C CYS A 72 6.92 32.38 -9.83
N LEU A 73 7.33 32.28 -8.56
CA LEU A 73 7.69 33.44 -7.75
C LEU A 73 8.94 34.14 -8.30
N ASP A 74 9.96 33.38 -8.70
CA ASP A 74 11.17 33.92 -9.32
C ASP A 74 10.87 34.65 -10.64
N ASN A 75 9.96 34.10 -11.44
CA ASN A 75 9.58 34.63 -12.75
C ASN A 75 8.43 35.66 -12.71
N ARG A 76 7.84 35.90 -11.53
CA ARG A 76 6.65 36.75 -11.33
C ARG A 76 5.44 36.36 -12.21
N ASP A 77 5.26 35.06 -12.45
CA ASP A 77 4.15 34.52 -13.25
C ASP A 77 2.94 34.24 -12.34
N GLU A 78 2.08 35.24 -12.21
CA GLU A 78 0.91 35.20 -11.32
C GLU A 78 -0.17 34.21 -11.80
N SER A 79 -0.39 34.10 -13.11
CA SER A 79 -1.41 33.19 -13.67
C SER A 79 -1.04 31.74 -13.36
N ARG A 80 0.20 31.37 -13.67
CA ARG A 80 0.68 30.00 -13.46
C ARG A 80 0.81 29.68 -11.98
N PHE A 81 1.19 30.64 -11.15
CA PHE A 81 1.21 30.49 -9.69
C PHE A 81 -0.18 30.12 -9.14
N GLN A 82 -1.25 30.81 -9.58
CA GLN A 82 -2.61 30.53 -9.14
C GLN A 82 -3.07 29.13 -9.56
N GLU A 83 -2.83 28.75 -10.81
CA GLU A 83 -3.17 27.42 -11.34
C GLU A 83 -2.50 26.28 -10.55
N LEU A 84 -1.18 26.37 -10.38
CA LEU A 84 -0.40 25.34 -9.67
C LEU A 84 -0.76 25.28 -8.19
N THR A 85 -1.09 26.42 -7.57
CA THR A 85 -1.52 26.48 -6.17
C THR A 85 -2.87 25.78 -5.96
N GLU A 86 -3.83 25.96 -6.87
CA GLU A 86 -5.11 25.23 -6.79
C GLU A 86 -4.91 23.72 -7.00
N GLU A 87 -4.06 23.32 -7.93
CA GLU A 87 -3.71 21.92 -8.13
C GLU A 87 -3.02 21.31 -6.89
N LEU A 88 -2.14 22.07 -6.25
CA LEU A 88 -1.48 21.67 -4.99
C LEU A 88 -2.51 21.44 -3.88
N LYS A 89 -3.50 22.33 -3.72
CA LYS A 89 -4.59 22.17 -2.73
C LYS A 89 -5.42 20.91 -3.00
N ILE A 90 -5.66 20.56 -4.25
CA ILE A 90 -6.37 19.33 -4.62
C ILE A 90 -5.54 18.10 -4.22
N CYS A 91 -4.24 18.11 -4.52
CA CYS A 91 -3.34 17.00 -4.20
C CYS A 91 -3.21 16.79 -2.67
N TRP A 92 -3.08 17.89 -1.91
CA TRP A 92 -3.05 17.83 -0.43
C TRP A 92 -4.35 17.27 0.15
N ARG A 93 -5.52 17.71 -0.35
CA ARG A 93 -6.80 17.13 0.05
C ARG A 93 -6.87 15.63 -0.25
N ALA A 94 -6.45 15.20 -1.44
CA ALA A 94 -6.43 13.79 -1.83
C ALA A 94 -5.51 12.94 -0.95
N LEU A 95 -4.39 13.49 -0.48
CA LEU A 95 -3.47 12.81 0.43
C LEU A 95 -4.06 12.61 1.84
N HIS A 96 -4.87 13.56 2.32
CA HIS A 96 -5.42 13.56 3.69
C HIS A 96 -6.80 12.93 3.86
N ILE A 97 -7.58 12.76 2.78
CA ILE A 97 -8.91 12.12 2.84
C ILE A 97 -8.85 10.67 3.41
N GLY A 98 -7.67 10.03 3.43
CA GLY A 98 -7.47 8.72 4.06
C GLY A 98 -7.26 8.69 5.58
N ARG A 99 -7.05 9.83 6.27
CA ARG A 99 -6.78 9.85 7.73
C ARG A 99 -8.05 9.76 8.59
N ASN A 100 -9.20 10.21 8.08
CA ASN A 100 -10.42 10.32 8.89
C ASN A 100 -11.15 8.97 9.14
N HIS A 101 -10.70 7.87 8.53
CA HIS A 101 -11.29 6.54 8.74
C HIS A 101 -10.50 5.66 9.72
N SER A 102 -9.30 6.04 10.15
CA SER A 102 -8.47 5.22 11.05
C SER A 102 -8.55 5.58 12.53
N GLU A 103 -9.29 6.64 12.90
CA GLU A 103 -9.43 7.10 14.31
C GLU A 103 -10.76 6.69 14.97
N LYS A 104 -11.50 5.75 14.37
CA LYS A 104 -12.69 5.15 14.98
C LYS A 104 -12.58 3.62 14.99
N VAL A 105 -11.70 3.08 15.83
CA VAL A 105 -11.76 1.70 16.32
C VAL A 105 -11.48 1.73 17.82
#